data_AF-A0A7S2EUT4-F1
#
_entry.id   AF-A0A7S2EUT4-F1
#
_cell.length_a   1.000
_cell.length_b   1.000
_cell.length_c   1.000
_cell.angle_alpha   90.00
_cell.angle_beta   90.00
_cell.angle_gamma   90.00
#
_symmetry.space_group_name_H-M   'P 1'
#
loop_
_entity.id
_entity.type
_entity.pdbx_description
1 polymer ?
#
loop_
_entity_poly.entity_id
_entity_poly.type
_entity_poly.pdbx_seq_one_letter_code
_entity_poly.pdbx_strand_id
1 'polypeptide(L)'
;LKNSLVSPPIGNLPTDAYGRVVPTARMILPPSSRMEIQHVLLRCILDKEKSIRAAASSCIASTSLTSIEYYSTKMTPLPLKEWTDLCPFLTCCLSYGISCLSSPTAEVEALLDGALLTLRKCLEDNACEFVQDASHFPNVVPLLIQMLSVPNLPESFKREGLKCLNELVDPLPNELILHMNDYLKVLSDFAGDESVGVRKLVCQGIVQLLDIRAEYLRPHIAPVSSFMLTATSDTNPTVSMEACEFWLTFASQTPDVISPDMSDTVQNLLPQLIPLLLKNMVYPLEKQQELTYQNEVDESDAVDRVQDMAPVFHKSKVKRPESSITAFGGTTEKHPNEDDSDEDDDDEDEDDEEANEWSLRKCSAASLDTLAAMYGPESILPPLLPALQEGLSHADPWVREASVLALGAIAEGCVEAISPHMGQLHPFLMSQLSAADSLPQLKSIAA
;
A
#
# COMPACT_ATOMS: atom_id res chain seq x y z
N LEU A 1 20.40 -25.90 -54.82
CA LEU A 1 20.63 -25.87 -53.35
C LEU A 1 21.53 -24.70 -52.89
N LYS A 2 21.41 -23.49 -53.49
CA LYS A 2 22.00 -22.25 -52.92
C LYS A 2 21.07 -21.02 -52.98
N ASN A 3 19.93 -21.10 -53.67
CA ASN A 3 18.99 -20.00 -53.86
C ASN A 3 17.63 -20.32 -53.18
N SER A 4 17.67 -20.95 -52.01
CA SER A 4 16.48 -21.45 -51.28
C SER A 4 16.41 -20.94 -49.83
N LEU A 5 17.26 -19.96 -49.50
CA LEU A 5 17.33 -19.28 -48.20
C LEU A 5 17.33 -17.76 -48.41
N VAL A 6 16.41 -17.30 -49.27
CA VAL A 6 16.08 -15.88 -49.40
C VAL A 6 14.63 -15.75 -48.97
N SER A 7 14.41 -15.07 -47.84
CA SER A 7 13.08 -14.72 -47.35
C SER A 7 12.29 -13.99 -48.44
N PRO A 8 10.94 -14.10 -48.48
CA PRO A 8 10.15 -13.26 -49.37
C PRO A 8 10.48 -11.78 -49.11
N PRO A 9 10.47 -10.91 -50.13
CA PRO A 9 10.80 -9.50 -49.95
C PRO A 9 9.83 -8.88 -48.94
N ILE A 10 10.39 -8.32 -47.87
CA ILE A 10 9.63 -7.61 -46.86
C ILE A 10 9.07 -6.35 -47.53
N GLY A 11 7.80 -6.40 -47.93
CA GLY A 11 7.08 -5.24 -48.43
C GLY A 11 7.03 -4.15 -47.35
N ASN A 12 7.02 -2.88 -47.76
CA ASN A 12 7.20 -1.70 -46.90
C ASN A 12 6.36 -1.74 -45.61
N LEU A 13 6.95 -2.27 -44.55
CA LEU A 13 6.50 -2.10 -43.17
C LEU A 13 7.23 -0.86 -42.61
N PRO A 14 6.55 0.00 -41.84
CA PRO A 14 7.21 1.12 -41.18
C PRO A 14 8.30 0.62 -40.22
N THR A 15 9.33 1.43 -40.03
CA THR A 15 10.43 1.15 -39.10
C THR A 15 10.53 2.25 -38.06
N ASP A 16 11.01 1.91 -36.87
CA ASP A 16 11.33 2.90 -35.83
C ASP A 16 12.59 3.71 -36.18
N ALA A 17 12.94 4.66 -35.31
CA ALA A 17 14.14 5.48 -35.45
C ALA A 17 15.47 4.68 -35.41
N TYR A 18 15.41 3.39 -35.03
CA TYR A 18 16.53 2.46 -34.96
C TYR A 18 16.50 1.42 -36.10
N GLY A 19 15.63 1.60 -37.10
CA GLY A 19 15.51 0.72 -38.26
C GLY A 19 14.83 -0.63 -37.99
N ARG A 20 14.22 -0.81 -36.82
CA ARG A 20 13.50 -2.05 -36.46
C ARG A 20 12.12 -2.03 -37.13
N VAL A 21 11.71 -3.16 -37.70
CA VAL A 21 10.37 -3.31 -38.29
C VAL A 21 9.30 -3.15 -37.21
N VAL A 22 8.48 -2.11 -37.33
CA VAL A 22 7.32 -1.87 -36.46
C VAL A 22 6.18 -2.78 -36.91
N PRO A 23 5.65 -3.67 -36.04
CA PRO A 23 4.47 -4.45 -36.37
C PRO A 23 3.26 -3.51 -36.47
N THR A 24 2.77 -3.26 -37.70
CA THR A 24 1.58 -2.43 -37.95
C THR A 24 0.30 -3.00 -37.34
N ALA A 25 0.32 -4.28 -36.98
CA ALA A 25 -0.50 -4.84 -35.92
C ALA A 25 0.31 -5.94 -35.21
N ARG A 26 0.23 -6.02 -33.87
CA ARG A 26 0.39 -7.32 -33.19
C ARG A 26 -0.83 -8.19 -33.52
N MET A 27 -0.69 -9.51 -33.44
CA MET A 27 -1.77 -10.43 -33.81
C MET A 27 -3.04 -10.18 -32.99
N ILE A 28 -4.09 -9.68 -33.65
CA ILE A 28 -5.46 -9.95 -33.22
C ILE A 28 -5.64 -11.47 -33.33
N LEU A 29 -5.88 -12.12 -32.19
CA LEU A 29 -6.08 -13.58 -32.15
C LEU A 29 -7.28 -13.95 -33.03
N PRO A 30 -7.11 -14.85 -34.03
CA PRO A 30 -8.24 -15.34 -34.82
C PRO A 30 -9.31 -15.95 -33.90
N PRO A 31 -10.61 -15.71 -34.12
CA PRO A 31 -11.66 -16.16 -33.18
C PRO A 31 -11.60 -17.64 -32.81
N SER A 32 -11.23 -18.52 -33.76
CA SER A 32 -11.01 -19.95 -33.50
C SER A 32 -9.89 -20.20 -32.49
N SER A 33 -8.73 -19.57 -32.68
CA SER A 33 -7.58 -19.67 -31.76
C SER A 33 -7.88 -19.02 -30.42
N ARG A 34 -8.71 -17.95 -30.40
CA ARG A 34 -9.17 -17.32 -29.17
C ARG A 34 -9.98 -18.31 -28.32
N MET A 35 -11.02 -18.94 -28.89
CA MET A 35 -11.85 -19.94 -28.20
C MET A 35 -11.02 -21.13 -27.72
N GLU A 36 -10.05 -21.59 -28.52
CA GLU A 36 -9.15 -22.68 -28.14
C GLU A 36 -8.28 -22.32 -26.92
N ILE A 37 -7.65 -21.13 -26.92
CA ILE A 37 -6.86 -20.62 -25.78
C ILE A 37 -7.74 -20.44 -24.54
N GLN A 38 -8.92 -19.83 -24.68
CA GLN A 38 -9.86 -19.63 -23.58
C GLN A 38 -10.26 -20.96 -22.92
N HIS A 39 -10.64 -21.97 -23.73
CA HIS A 39 -11.00 -23.29 -23.23
C HIS A 39 -9.81 -24.07 -22.62
N VAL A 40 -8.59 -23.88 -23.14
CA VAL A 40 -7.37 -24.45 -22.51
C VAL A 40 -7.10 -23.80 -21.15
N LEU A 41 -7.17 -22.47 -21.05
CA LEU A 41 -6.95 -21.74 -19.79
C LEU A 41 -7.97 -22.15 -18.71
N LEU A 42 -9.26 -22.27 -19.07
CA LEU A 42 -10.30 -22.76 -18.14
C LEU A 42 -10.07 -24.20 -17.66
N ARG A 43 -9.34 -25.04 -18.41
CA ARG A 43 -8.91 -26.36 -17.93
C ARG A 43 -7.66 -26.29 -17.07
N CYS A 44 -6.69 -25.44 -17.42
CA CYS A 44 -5.44 -25.31 -16.66
C CYS A 44 -5.65 -24.74 -15.25
N ILE A 45 -6.67 -23.90 -15.02
CA ILE A 45 -7.05 -23.49 -13.65
C ILE A 45 -7.66 -24.63 -12.82
N LEU A 46 -8.03 -25.76 -13.43
CA LEU A 46 -8.45 -26.99 -12.71
C LEU A 46 -7.37 -28.09 -12.70
N ASP A 47 -6.13 -27.78 -13.09
CA ASP A 47 -5.04 -28.76 -13.05
C ASP A 47 -4.69 -29.12 -11.60
N LYS A 48 -4.11 -30.31 -11.40
CA LYS A 48 -3.66 -30.79 -10.08
C LYS A 48 -2.39 -30.08 -9.63
N GLU A 49 -1.54 -29.68 -10.57
CA GLU A 49 -0.30 -28.96 -10.30
C GLU A 49 -0.57 -27.45 -10.06
N LYS A 50 -0.02 -26.88 -8.99
CA LYS A 50 -0.32 -25.52 -8.53
C LYS A 50 0.35 -24.44 -9.38
N SER A 51 1.54 -24.68 -9.95
CA SER A 51 2.17 -23.70 -10.85
C SER A 51 1.41 -23.58 -12.18
N ILE A 52 0.86 -24.68 -12.72
CA ILE A 52 -0.05 -24.65 -13.88
C ILE A 52 -1.30 -23.81 -13.58
N ARG A 53 -1.96 -24.03 -12.44
CA ARG A 53 -3.10 -23.18 -12.02
C ARG A 53 -2.68 -21.71 -11.91
N ALA A 54 -1.62 -21.41 -11.19
CA ALA A 54 -1.16 -20.05 -10.95
C ALA A 54 -0.75 -19.29 -12.24
N ALA A 55 -0.11 -19.98 -13.18
CA ALA A 55 0.26 -19.45 -14.49
C ALA A 55 -0.98 -19.22 -15.36
N ALA A 56 -1.94 -20.14 -15.36
CA ALA A 56 -3.21 -19.96 -16.05
C ALA A 56 -4.02 -18.79 -15.48
N SER A 57 -4.15 -18.66 -14.16
CA SER A 57 -4.81 -17.51 -13.51
C SER A 57 -4.16 -16.17 -13.89
N SER A 58 -2.82 -16.10 -13.92
CA SER A 58 -2.12 -14.88 -14.37
C SER A 58 -2.34 -14.61 -15.86
N CYS A 59 -2.31 -15.65 -16.70
CA CYS A 59 -2.54 -15.49 -18.13
C CYS A 59 -3.97 -15.03 -18.43
N ILE A 60 -4.97 -15.51 -17.67
CA ILE A 60 -6.35 -15.04 -17.78
C ILE A 60 -6.42 -13.54 -17.49
N ALA A 61 -6.09 -13.10 -16.28
CA ALA A 61 -6.27 -11.70 -15.86
C ALA A 61 -5.50 -10.73 -16.78
N SER A 62 -4.20 -10.99 -16.98
CA SER A 62 -3.33 -10.14 -17.81
C SER A 62 -3.68 -10.11 -19.30
N THR A 63 -4.55 -11.00 -19.78
CA THR A 63 -5.04 -10.95 -21.17
C THR A 63 -6.50 -10.56 -21.31
N SER A 64 -7.29 -10.58 -20.23
CA SER A 64 -8.71 -10.20 -20.26
C SER A 64 -9.00 -8.78 -19.75
N LEU A 65 -8.09 -8.20 -18.96
CA LEU A 65 -8.26 -6.89 -18.30
C LEU A 65 -7.11 -5.91 -18.58
N THR A 66 -5.86 -6.36 -18.67
CA THR A 66 -4.74 -5.45 -18.95
C THR A 66 -4.80 -4.94 -20.40
N SER A 67 -5.20 -3.68 -20.57
CA SER A 67 -5.10 -2.96 -21.84
C SER A 67 -3.63 -2.65 -22.18
N ILE A 68 -3.10 -3.22 -23.26
CA ILE A 68 -1.77 -2.85 -23.76
C ILE A 68 -1.89 -1.55 -24.58
N GLU A 69 -1.24 -0.48 -24.14
CA GLU A 69 -1.09 0.75 -24.92
C GLU A 69 0.07 0.65 -25.91
N TYR A 70 -0.18 0.97 -27.18
CA TYR A 70 0.85 1.11 -28.21
C TYR A 70 0.47 2.21 -29.20
N TYR A 71 1.28 3.27 -29.28
CA TYR A 71 1.08 4.43 -30.17
C TYR A 71 -0.39 4.89 -30.25
N SER A 72 -0.94 5.30 -29.10
CA SER A 72 -2.32 5.75 -28.86
C SER A 72 -3.44 4.74 -29.17
N THR A 73 -3.16 3.44 -29.30
CA THR A 73 -4.18 2.38 -29.40
C THR A 73 -4.12 1.49 -28.16
N LYS A 74 -5.26 1.31 -27.46
CA LYS A 74 -5.45 0.28 -26.43
C LYS A 74 -5.90 -1.02 -27.07
N MET A 75 -5.28 -2.14 -26.68
CA MET A 75 -5.70 -3.47 -27.12
C MET A 75 -5.60 -4.49 -25.97
N THR A 76 -6.72 -5.14 -25.68
CA THR A 76 -6.82 -6.28 -24.76
C THR A 76 -6.89 -7.58 -25.59
N PRO A 77 -6.05 -8.61 -25.36
CA PRO A 77 -6.01 -9.81 -26.21
C PRO A 77 -7.26 -10.71 -26.17
N LEU A 78 -7.79 -10.96 -24.97
CA LEU A 78 -8.95 -11.82 -24.66
C LEU A 78 -10.03 -11.01 -23.91
N PRO A 79 -10.51 -9.87 -24.45
CA PRO A 79 -11.28 -8.88 -23.70
C PRO A 79 -12.51 -9.51 -23.04
N LEU A 80 -12.75 -9.16 -21.77
CA LEU A 80 -13.75 -9.81 -20.92
C LEU A 80 -15.17 -9.83 -21.54
N LYS A 81 -15.55 -8.76 -22.24
CA LYS A 81 -16.80 -8.64 -23.02
C LYS A 81 -16.98 -9.74 -24.08
N GLU A 82 -15.89 -10.30 -24.60
CA GLU A 82 -15.87 -11.40 -25.58
C GLU A 82 -15.57 -12.77 -24.93
N TRP A 83 -15.42 -12.82 -23.60
CA TRP A 83 -15.21 -14.03 -22.80
C TRP A 83 -16.35 -14.26 -21.81
N THR A 84 -17.58 -14.33 -22.34
CA THR A 84 -18.84 -14.50 -21.57
C THR A 84 -18.79 -15.61 -20.52
N ASP A 85 -18.04 -16.67 -20.80
CA ASP A 85 -18.04 -17.94 -20.07
C ASP A 85 -17.08 -17.97 -18.87
N LEU A 86 -16.16 -17.00 -18.74
CA LEU A 86 -15.13 -16.99 -17.68
C LEU A 86 -15.76 -16.93 -16.28
N CYS A 87 -16.49 -15.87 -15.95
CA CYS A 87 -17.10 -15.71 -14.63
C CYS A 87 -18.22 -16.75 -14.34
N PRO A 88 -19.05 -17.18 -15.31
CA PRO A 88 -19.93 -18.35 -15.14
C PRO A 88 -19.18 -19.64 -14.77
N PHE A 89 -18.02 -19.88 -15.38
CA PHE A 89 -17.19 -21.05 -15.04
C PHE A 89 -16.61 -20.93 -13.63
N LEU A 90 -16.08 -19.77 -13.26
CA LEU A 90 -15.54 -19.50 -11.92
C LEU A 90 -16.63 -19.63 -10.84
N THR A 91 -17.79 -18.99 -11.00
CA THR A 91 -18.91 -19.07 -10.04
C THR A 91 -19.51 -20.47 -9.95
N CYS A 92 -19.55 -21.23 -11.05
CA CYS A 92 -19.91 -22.66 -11.03
C CYS A 92 -18.91 -23.49 -10.21
N CYS A 93 -17.60 -23.27 -10.40
CA CYS A 93 -16.55 -23.94 -9.63
C CYS A 93 -16.63 -23.60 -8.14
N LEU A 94 -16.78 -22.31 -7.78
CA LEU A 94 -16.95 -21.87 -6.40
C LEU A 94 -18.19 -22.54 -5.76
N SER A 95 -19.36 -22.45 -6.41
CA SER A 95 -20.61 -23.05 -5.92
C SER A 95 -20.51 -24.56 -5.69
N TYR A 96 -19.95 -25.30 -6.65
CA TYR A 96 -19.73 -26.74 -6.52
C TYR A 96 -18.74 -27.05 -5.39
N GLY A 97 -17.59 -26.37 -5.37
CA GLY A 97 -16.55 -26.61 -4.36
C GLY A 97 -17.01 -26.32 -2.94
N ILE A 98 -17.71 -25.20 -2.73
CA ILE A 98 -18.32 -24.83 -1.44
C ILE A 98 -19.29 -25.92 -0.97
N SER A 99 -20.10 -26.48 -1.87
CA SER A 99 -21.02 -27.59 -1.53
C SER A 99 -20.32 -28.87 -1.04
N CYS A 100 -19.03 -29.02 -1.36
CA CYS A 100 -18.20 -30.17 -0.98
C CYS A 100 -17.22 -29.90 0.17
N LEU A 101 -17.14 -28.68 0.72
CA LEU A 101 -16.22 -28.34 1.83
C LEU A 101 -16.45 -29.15 3.12
N SER A 102 -17.62 -29.75 3.30
CA SER A 102 -17.90 -30.67 4.42
C SER A 102 -17.15 -32.02 4.33
N SER A 103 -16.58 -32.35 3.18
CA SER A 103 -15.80 -33.57 2.93
C SER A 103 -14.88 -33.35 1.71
N PRO A 104 -13.87 -32.46 1.81
CA PRO A 104 -13.08 -32.03 0.67
C PRO A 104 -12.27 -33.20 0.09
N THR A 105 -12.13 -33.21 -1.23
CA THR A 105 -11.16 -34.04 -1.94
C THR A 105 -10.09 -33.13 -2.54
N ALA A 106 -8.88 -33.65 -2.77
CA ALA A 106 -7.81 -32.87 -3.40
C ALA A 106 -8.18 -32.30 -4.79
N GLU A 107 -9.18 -32.88 -5.47
CA GLU A 107 -9.72 -32.37 -6.75
C GLU A 107 -10.71 -31.22 -6.53
N VAL A 108 -11.51 -31.24 -5.46
CA VAL A 108 -12.34 -30.10 -5.02
C VAL A 108 -11.47 -28.95 -4.51
N GLU A 109 -10.41 -29.24 -3.75
CA GLU A 109 -9.49 -28.23 -3.23
C GLU A 109 -8.70 -27.54 -4.36
N ALA A 110 -8.20 -28.30 -5.34
CA ALA A 110 -7.54 -27.73 -6.52
C ALA A 110 -8.49 -26.86 -7.37
N LEU A 111 -9.75 -27.27 -7.49
CA LEU A 111 -10.80 -26.53 -8.20
C LEU A 111 -11.17 -25.21 -7.48
N LEU A 112 -11.24 -25.20 -6.15
CA LEU A 112 -11.42 -23.97 -5.36
C LEU A 112 -10.19 -23.06 -5.42
N ASP A 113 -8.99 -23.60 -5.18
CA ASP A 113 -7.71 -22.86 -5.25
C ASP A 113 -7.54 -22.17 -6.61
N GLY A 114 -7.81 -22.88 -7.71
CA GLY A 114 -7.75 -22.31 -9.06
C GLY A 114 -8.85 -21.28 -9.37
N ALA A 115 -10.08 -21.51 -8.92
CA ALA A 115 -11.18 -20.56 -9.14
C ALA A 115 -10.97 -19.25 -8.35
N LEU A 116 -10.62 -19.36 -7.06
CA LEU A 116 -10.31 -18.21 -6.19
C LEU A 116 -9.07 -17.45 -6.68
N LEU A 117 -7.99 -18.14 -7.03
CA LEU A 117 -6.75 -17.49 -7.52
C LEU A 117 -6.96 -16.78 -8.86
N THR A 118 -7.88 -17.25 -9.69
CA THR A 118 -8.25 -16.56 -10.94
C THR A 118 -9.12 -15.35 -10.67
N LEU A 119 -10.15 -15.49 -9.82
CA LEU A 119 -10.99 -14.37 -9.41
C LEU A 119 -10.17 -13.26 -8.76
N ARG A 120 -9.31 -13.60 -7.79
CA ARG A 120 -8.43 -12.64 -7.12
C ARG A 120 -7.58 -11.86 -8.11
N LYS A 121 -6.86 -12.53 -9.02
CA LYS A 121 -6.01 -11.84 -10.00
C LYS A 121 -6.81 -10.95 -10.95
N CYS A 122 -8.04 -11.34 -11.32
CA CYS A 122 -8.91 -10.46 -12.10
C CYS A 122 -9.36 -9.21 -11.32
N LEU A 123 -9.53 -9.30 -10.01
CA LEU A 123 -9.86 -8.14 -9.18
C LEU A 123 -8.62 -7.25 -8.96
N GLU A 124 -7.47 -7.84 -8.62
CA GLU A 124 -6.19 -7.12 -8.44
C GLU A 124 -5.72 -6.43 -9.75
N ASP A 125 -5.95 -7.01 -10.93
CA ASP A 125 -5.56 -6.40 -12.21
C ASP A 125 -6.48 -5.23 -12.61
N ASN A 126 -7.80 -5.36 -12.47
CA ASN A 126 -8.79 -4.29 -12.72
C ASN A 126 -10.20 -4.66 -12.20
N ALA A 127 -10.45 -4.50 -10.90
CA ALA A 127 -11.74 -4.82 -10.28
C ALA A 127 -12.93 -4.08 -10.94
N CYS A 128 -12.76 -2.81 -11.32
CA CYS A 128 -13.83 -2.01 -11.93
C CYS A 128 -14.28 -2.56 -13.30
N GLU A 129 -13.36 -2.87 -14.21
CA GLU A 129 -13.70 -3.49 -15.50
C GLU A 129 -14.24 -4.92 -15.29
N PHE A 130 -13.70 -5.68 -14.35
CA PHE A 130 -14.20 -7.03 -14.05
C PHE A 130 -15.63 -7.02 -13.51
N VAL A 131 -15.95 -6.15 -12.56
CA VAL A 131 -17.30 -5.95 -12.01
C VAL A 131 -18.29 -5.49 -13.08
N GLN A 132 -17.86 -4.57 -13.96
CA GLN A 132 -18.74 -4.00 -14.99
C GLN A 132 -19.04 -4.98 -16.14
N ASP A 133 -18.03 -5.74 -16.60
CA ASP A 133 -18.12 -6.49 -17.86
C ASP A 133 -18.19 -8.01 -17.70
N ALA A 134 -17.95 -8.58 -16.52
CA ALA A 134 -18.10 -10.01 -16.29
C ALA A 134 -19.58 -10.44 -16.25
N SER A 135 -19.97 -11.35 -17.15
CA SER A 135 -21.29 -11.98 -17.07
C SER A 135 -21.43 -12.77 -15.76
N HIS A 136 -22.62 -12.74 -15.14
CA HIS A 136 -22.91 -13.43 -13.87
C HIS A 136 -22.09 -12.98 -12.65
N PHE A 137 -21.38 -11.84 -12.71
CA PHE A 137 -20.68 -11.26 -11.55
C PHE A 137 -21.52 -11.16 -10.26
N PRO A 138 -22.83 -10.83 -10.28
CA PRO A 138 -23.68 -10.80 -9.08
C PRO A 138 -23.66 -12.06 -8.19
N ASN A 139 -23.29 -13.22 -8.73
CA ASN A 139 -23.16 -14.45 -7.94
C ASN A 139 -21.86 -14.52 -7.11
N VAL A 140 -20.85 -13.69 -7.40
CA VAL A 140 -19.52 -13.75 -6.78
C VAL A 140 -19.57 -13.39 -5.29
N VAL A 141 -20.11 -12.23 -4.93
CA VAL A 141 -20.14 -11.74 -3.53
C VAL A 141 -20.89 -12.71 -2.60
N PRO A 142 -22.11 -13.20 -2.93
CA PRO A 142 -22.78 -14.18 -2.08
C PRO A 142 -22.01 -15.49 -1.92
N LEU A 143 -21.32 -15.97 -2.97
CA LEU A 143 -20.52 -17.20 -2.90
C LEU A 143 -19.26 -17.03 -2.03
N LEU A 144 -18.58 -15.88 -2.10
CA LEU A 144 -17.44 -15.57 -1.24
C LEU A 144 -17.86 -15.52 0.23
N ILE A 145 -18.95 -14.82 0.54
CA ILE A 145 -19.49 -14.70 1.91
C ILE A 145 -19.99 -16.05 2.43
N GLN A 146 -20.65 -16.85 1.59
CA GLN A 146 -21.05 -18.23 1.92
C GLN A 146 -19.83 -19.12 2.23
N MET A 147 -18.75 -19.02 1.44
CA MET A 147 -17.51 -19.78 1.67
C MET A 147 -16.84 -19.38 2.98
N LEU A 148 -16.70 -18.07 3.23
CA LEU A 148 -16.08 -17.54 4.44
C LEU A 148 -16.90 -17.83 5.71
N SER A 149 -18.20 -18.06 5.57
CA SER A 149 -19.09 -18.53 6.65
C SER A 149 -18.96 -20.04 6.98
N VAL A 150 -18.11 -20.81 6.27
CA VAL A 150 -17.94 -22.24 6.54
C VAL A 150 -17.03 -22.46 7.76
N PRO A 151 -17.47 -23.20 8.80
CA PRO A 151 -16.67 -23.45 9.99
C PRO A 151 -15.44 -24.32 9.66
N ASN A 152 -14.30 -23.99 10.27
CA ASN A 152 -13.00 -24.65 10.05
C ASN A 152 -12.47 -24.57 8.59
N LEU A 153 -12.85 -23.53 7.84
CA LEU A 153 -12.29 -23.26 6.51
C LEU A 153 -10.75 -23.19 6.55
N PRO A 154 -10.02 -23.86 5.64
CA PRO A 154 -8.56 -23.73 5.51
C PRO A 154 -8.07 -22.28 5.33
N GLU A 155 -6.92 -21.95 5.93
CA GLU A 155 -6.33 -20.61 5.90
C GLU A 155 -6.20 -20.03 4.49
N SER A 156 -5.77 -20.85 3.51
CA SER A 156 -5.64 -20.43 2.12
C SER A 156 -6.94 -19.89 1.54
N PHE A 157 -8.08 -20.51 1.85
CA PHE A 157 -9.39 -20.09 1.36
C PHE A 157 -9.94 -18.90 2.16
N LYS A 158 -9.63 -18.78 3.47
CA LYS A 158 -9.89 -17.55 4.23
C LYS A 158 -9.19 -16.36 3.57
N ARG A 159 -7.89 -16.49 3.28
CA ARG A 159 -7.06 -15.41 2.75
C ARG A 159 -7.40 -15.01 1.33
N GLU A 160 -7.56 -15.96 0.41
CA GLU A 160 -7.95 -15.62 -0.96
C GLU A 160 -9.41 -15.11 -1.01
N GLY A 161 -10.31 -15.60 -0.14
CA GLY A 161 -11.68 -15.11 -0.04
C GLY A 161 -11.78 -13.68 0.50
N LEU A 162 -11.03 -13.36 1.57
CA LEU A 162 -10.98 -12.00 2.14
C LEU A 162 -10.43 -10.99 1.14
N LYS A 163 -9.31 -11.28 0.47
CA LYS A 163 -8.79 -10.41 -0.60
C LYS A 163 -9.86 -10.12 -1.67
N CYS A 164 -10.54 -11.17 -2.16
CA CYS A 164 -11.61 -10.99 -3.15
C CYS A 164 -12.80 -10.12 -2.67
N LEU A 165 -12.99 -9.90 -1.36
CA LEU A 165 -13.98 -8.97 -0.83
C LEU A 165 -13.40 -7.57 -0.59
N ASN A 166 -12.16 -7.47 -0.13
CA ASN A 166 -11.43 -6.21 0.02
C ASN A 166 -11.33 -5.47 -1.34
N GLU A 167 -10.88 -6.15 -2.40
CA GLU A 167 -10.80 -5.57 -3.77
C GLU A 167 -12.15 -5.10 -4.35
N LEU A 168 -13.28 -5.40 -3.69
CA LEU A 168 -14.62 -4.97 -4.12
C LEU A 168 -15.14 -3.73 -3.38
N VAL A 169 -14.41 -3.22 -2.37
CA VAL A 169 -14.80 -2.02 -1.61
C VAL A 169 -14.83 -0.75 -2.49
N ASP A 170 -13.84 -0.59 -3.39
CA ASP A 170 -13.83 0.53 -4.34
C ASP A 170 -14.91 0.42 -5.44
N PRO A 171 -14.95 -0.62 -6.30
CA PRO A 171 -15.97 -0.71 -7.36
C PRO A 171 -17.41 -0.83 -6.82
N LEU A 172 -17.56 -1.17 -5.53
CA LEU A 172 -18.81 -1.21 -4.75
C LEU A 172 -20.02 -1.78 -5.55
N PRO A 173 -19.94 -3.04 -6.03
CA PRO A 173 -21.06 -3.67 -6.73
C PRO A 173 -22.33 -3.69 -5.88
N ASN A 174 -23.50 -3.62 -6.52
CA ASN A 174 -24.80 -3.62 -5.84
C ASN A 174 -24.94 -4.78 -4.85
N GLU A 175 -24.36 -5.94 -5.18
CA GLU A 175 -24.39 -7.15 -4.37
C GLU A 175 -23.51 -7.04 -3.11
N LEU A 176 -22.43 -6.26 -3.14
CA LEU A 176 -21.68 -5.92 -1.91
C LEU A 176 -22.45 -4.92 -1.05
N ILE A 177 -23.16 -3.95 -1.65
CA ILE A 177 -24.04 -3.04 -0.90
C ILE A 177 -25.15 -3.84 -0.18
N LEU A 178 -25.78 -4.79 -0.88
CA LEU A 178 -26.82 -5.66 -0.32
C LEU A 178 -26.31 -6.58 0.80
N HIS A 179 -25.05 -7.04 0.70
CA HIS A 179 -24.42 -7.94 1.68
C HIS A 179 -23.39 -7.27 2.60
N MET A 180 -23.38 -5.94 2.70
CA MET A 180 -22.35 -5.21 3.47
C MET A 180 -22.32 -5.62 4.95
N ASN A 181 -23.49 -5.85 5.55
CA ASN A 181 -23.57 -6.35 6.94
C ASN A 181 -22.98 -7.76 7.09
N ASP A 182 -23.08 -8.60 6.07
CA ASP A 182 -22.50 -9.95 6.07
C ASP A 182 -20.98 -9.90 5.87
N TYR A 183 -20.46 -8.98 5.05
CA TYR A 183 -19.02 -8.71 4.92
C TYR A 183 -18.42 -8.14 6.22
N LEU A 184 -19.07 -7.15 6.85
CA LEU A 184 -18.68 -6.64 8.16
C LEU A 184 -18.71 -7.74 9.24
N LYS A 185 -19.68 -8.66 9.17
CA LYS A 185 -19.71 -9.85 10.04
C LYS A 185 -18.53 -10.78 9.77
N VAL A 186 -18.18 -11.05 8.51
CA VAL A 186 -17.03 -11.86 8.11
C VAL A 186 -15.71 -11.27 8.63
N LEU A 187 -15.52 -9.95 8.54
CA LEU A 187 -14.38 -9.26 9.14
C LEU A 187 -14.33 -9.45 10.67
N SER A 188 -15.48 -9.29 11.34
CA SER A 188 -15.61 -9.49 12.80
C SER A 188 -15.36 -10.93 13.25
N ASP A 189 -15.84 -11.92 12.50
CA ASP A 189 -15.62 -13.35 12.76
C ASP A 189 -14.12 -13.73 12.68
N PHE A 190 -13.36 -13.09 11.79
CA PHE A 190 -11.92 -13.34 11.59
C PHE A 190 -10.99 -12.38 12.34
N ALA A 191 -11.51 -11.40 13.07
CA ALA A 191 -10.72 -10.45 13.86
C ALA A 191 -9.77 -11.14 14.88
N GLY A 192 -10.18 -12.30 15.41
CA GLY A 192 -9.40 -13.12 16.34
C GLY A 192 -8.74 -14.35 15.72
N ASP A 193 -8.55 -14.42 14.39
CA ASP A 193 -8.01 -15.61 13.74
C ASP A 193 -6.56 -15.93 14.15
N GLU A 194 -6.21 -17.22 14.24
CA GLU A 194 -4.85 -17.65 14.56
C GLU A 194 -3.84 -17.22 13.49
N SER A 195 -4.23 -17.19 12.20
CA SER A 195 -3.33 -16.76 11.13
C SER A 195 -3.12 -15.24 11.13
N VAL A 196 -1.85 -14.85 11.30
CA VAL A 196 -1.31 -13.51 11.00
C VAL A 196 -1.78 -13.02 9.63
N GLY A 197 -1.73 -13.89 8.62
CA GLY A 197 -2.12 -13.56 7.24
C GLY A 197 -3.62 -13.38 7.03
N VAL A 198 -4.45 -13.79 7.99
CA VAL A 198 -5.90 -13.51 8.04
C VAL A 198 -6.16 -12.22 8.80
N ARG A 199 -5.58 -12.04 10.00
CA ARG A 199 -5.73 -10.80 10.79
C ARG A 199 -5.24 -9.55 10.03
N LYS A 200 -4.13 -9.66 9.28
CA LYS A 200 -3.63 -8.62 8.37
C LYS A 200 -4.72 -8.19 7.36
N LEU A 201 -5.37 -9.15 6.71
CA LEU A 201 -6.42 -8.89 5.71
C LEU A 201 -7.70 -8.30 6.31
N VAL A 202 -8.03 -8.65 7.56
CA VAL A 202 -9.14 -8.03 8.31
C VAL A 202 -8.84 -6.57 8.62
N CYS A 203 -7.62 -6.25 9.05
CA CYS A 203 -7.21 -4.86 9.27
C CYS A 203 -7.26 -4.07 7.95
N GLN A 204 -6.67 -4.59 6.88
CA GLN A 204 -6.71 -3.98 5.53
C GLN A 204 -8.13 -3.73 5.03
N GLY A 205 -9.05 -4.70 5.17
CA GLY A 205 -10.44 -4.55 4.73
C GLY A 205 -11.20 -3.47 5.50
N ILE A 206 -10.86 -3.25 6.78
CA ILE A 206 -11.43 -2.17 7.61
C ILE A 206 -10.78 -0.82 7.26
N VAL A 207 -9.47 -0.74 7.03
CA VAL A 207 -8.79 0.50 6.60
C VAL A 207 -9.32 0.97 5.25
N GLN A 208 -9.46 0.07 4.28
CA GLN A 208 -10.02 0.36 2.96
C GLN A 208 -11.50 0.78 3.03
N LEU A 209 -12.29 0.18 3.94
CA LEU A 209 -13.65 0.64 4.24
C LEU A 209 -13.67 2.03 4.88
N LEU A 210 -12.70 2.38 5.73
CA LEU A 210 -12.61 3.70 6.35
C LEU A 210 -12.24 4.77 5.32
N ASP A 211 -11.28 4.49 4.45
CA ASP A 211 -10.79 5.43 3.46
C ASP A 211 -11.80 5.69 2.33
N ILE A 212 -12.43 4.62 1.83
CA ILE A 212 -13.22 4.69 0.58
C ILE A 212 -14.74 4.74 0.87
N ARG A 213 -15.22 4.16 1.98
CA ARG A 213 -16.66 3.90 2.25
C ARG A 213 -17.05 4.02 3.74
N ALA A 214 -16.57 5.07 4.42
CA ALA A 214 -16.69 5.25 5.87
C ALA A 214 -18.12 5.18 6.42
N GLU A 215 -19.13 5.46 5.58
CA GLU A 215 -20.55 5.44 5.95
C GLU A 215 -21.03 4.09 6.51
N TYR A 216 -20.41 2.98 6.09
CA TYR A 216 -20.73 1.65 6.61
C TYR A 216 -20.00 1.31 7.92
N LEU A 217 -18.85 1.94 8.20
CA LEU A 217 -18.15 1.80 9.49
C LEU A 217 -18.73 2.69 10.57
N ARG A 218 -19.31 3.86 10.24
CA ARG A 218 -19.92 4.78 11.20
C ARG A 218 -20.82 4.11 12.27
N PRO A 219 -21.80 3.23 11.95
CA PRO A 219 -22.61 2.56 12.97
C PRO A 219 -21.85 1.53 13.83
N HIS A 220 -20.60 1.21 13.48
CA HIS A 220 -19.75 0.21 14.13
C HIS A 220 -18.41 0.79 14.64
N ILE A 221 -18.23 2.11 14.65
CA ILE A 221 -16.94 2.74 14.95
C ILE A 221 -16.39 2.36 16.34
N ALA A 222 -17.23 2.32 17.38
CA ALA A 222 -16.79 1.99 18.73
C ALA A 222 -16.15 0.57 18.86
N PRO A 223 -16.79 -0.53 18.43
CA PRO A 223 -16.13 -1.84 18.42
C PRO A 223 -14.97 -1.92 17.41
N VAL A 224 -15.05 -1.23 16.26
CA VAL A 224 -13.96 -1.22 15.25
C VAL A 224 -12.69 -0.56 15.78
N SER A 225 -12.78 0.65 16.34
CA SER A 225 -11.62 1.34 16.93
C SER A 225 -11.09 0.62 18.17
N SER A 226 -11.94 -0.07 18.94
CA SER A 226 -11.51 -0.93 20.06
C SER A 226 -10.73 -2.16 19.58
N PHE A 227 -11.16 -2.78 18.48
CA PHE A 227 -10.42 -3.85 17.81
C PHE A 227 -9.08 -3.32 17.27
N MET A 228 -9.08 -2.20 16.53
CA MET A 228 -7.86 -1.62 15.96
C MET A 228 -6.83 -1.22 17.02
N LEU A 229 -7.26 -0.70 18.17
CA LEU A 229 -6.37 -0.39 19.29
C LEU A 229 -5.68 -1.67 19.83
N THR A 230 -6.43 -2.77 19.86
CA THR A 230 -5.88 -4.08 20.24
C THR A 230 -4.91 -4.60 19.16
N ALA A 231 -5.30 -4.53 17.89
CA ALA A 231 -4.50 -5.01 16.76
C ALA A 231 -3.22 -4.20 16.51
N THR A 232 -3.22 -2.89 16.81
CA THR A 232 -2.01 -2.03 16.83
C THR A 232 -0.97 -2.49 17.87
N SER A 233 -1.36 -3.40 18.77
CA SER A 233 -0.50 -4.06 19.77
C SER A 233 -0.31 -5.57 19.55
N ASP A 234 -0.64 -6.09 18.35
CA ASP A 234 -0.42 -7.51 18.00
C ASP A 234 1.06 -7.90 18.14
N THR A 235 1.31 -9.19 18.41
CA THR A 235 2.67 -9.74 18.56
C THR A 235 3.39 -9.84 17.22
N ASN A 236 2.68 -9.79 16.09
CA ASN A 236 3.27 -9.75 14.76
C ASN A 236 3.26 -8.32 14.19
N PRO A 237 4.43 -7.75 13.83
CA PRO A 237 4.51 -6.36 13.37
C PRO A 237 3.72 -6.10 12.08
N THR A 238 3.51 -7.11 11.22
CA THR A 238 2.74 -6.93 9.98
C THR A 238 1.23 -6.78 10.22
N VAL A 239 0.70 -7.23 11.36
CA VAL A 239 -0.69 -6.96 11.76
C VAL A 239 -0.78 -5.60 12.44
N SER A 240 0.15 -5.32 13.36
CA SER A 240 0.23 -4.03 14.05
C SER A 240 0.43 -2.86 13.09
N MET A 241 1.11 -3.05 11.96
CA MET A 241 1.27 -2.06 10.91
C MET A 241 -0.04 -1.74 10.18
N GLU A 242 -0.74 -2.72 9.60
CA GLU A 242 -2.04 -2.46 8.94
C GLU A 242 -3.11 -1.97 9.94
N ALA A 243 -3.00 -2.34 11.21
CA ALA A 243 -3.87 -1.81 12.26
C ALA A 243 -3.50 -0.37 12.67
N CYS A 244 -2.24 0.04 12.49
CA CYS A 244 -1.79 1.40 12.72
C CYS A 244 -2.26 2.35 11.60
N GLU A 245 -2.30 1.88 10.34
CA GLU A 245 -2.83 2.65 9.20
C GLU A 245 -4.23 3.19 9.49
N PHE A 246 -5.07 2.46 10.22
CA PHE A 246 -6.40 2.92 10.62
C PHE A 246 -6.39 4.30 11.30
N TRP A 247 -5.38 4.62 12.10
CA TRP A 247 -5.27 5.91 12.78
C TRP A 247 -4.83 7.04 11.85
N LEU A 248 -3.83 6.76 10.99
CA LEU A 248 -3.37 7.68 9.96
C LEU A 248 -4.48 7.98 8.95
N THR A 249 -5.15 6.96 8.42
CA THR A 249 -6.31 7.08 7.54
C THR A 249 -7.42 7.87 8.23
N PHE A 250 -7.78 7.56 9.48
CA PHE A 250 -8.83 8.27 10.22
C PHE A 250 -8.51 9.76 10.37
N ALA A 251 -7.29 10.08 10.75
CA ALA A 251 -6.85 11.46 10.97
C ALA A 251 -6.66 12.24 9.66
N SER A 252 -6.43 11.56 8.55
CA SER A 252 -6.32 12.15 7.20
C SER A 252 -7.65 12.32 6.47
N GLN A 253 -8.75 11.71 6.95
CA GLN A 253 -10.07 11.87 6.34
C GLN A 253 -10.61 13.29 6.47
N THR A 254 -11.42 13.73 5.51
CA THR A 254 -11.99 15.08 5.51
C THR A 254 -13.10 15.24 6.58
N PRO A 255 -13.32 16.46 7.12
CA PRO A 255 -14.27 16.69 8.23
C PRO A 255 -15.75 16.43 7.92
N ASP A 256 -16.12 16.18 6.66
CA ASP A 256 -17.45 15.75 6.23
C ASP A 256 -17.63 14.22 6.22
N VAL A 257 -16.52 13.47 6.15
CA VAL A 257 -16.49 12.00 6.27
C VAL A 257 -16.51 11.58 7.74
N ILE A 258 -15.65 12.18 8.58
CA ILE A 258 -15.57 11.87 10.01
C ILE A 258 -16.69 12.58 10.77
N SER A 259 -17.76 11.85 11.07
CA SER A 259 -18.84 12.37 11.90
C SER A 259 -18.41 12.62 13.36
N PRO A 260 -19.04 13.55 14.10
CA PRO A 260 -18.69 13.84 15.50
C PRO A 260 -18.70 12.59 16.40
N ASP A 261 -19.67 11.69 16.23
CA ASP A 261 -19.75 10.44 17.00
C ASP A 261 -18.50 9.54 16.84
N MET A 262 -17.87 9.61 15.66
CA MET A 262 -16.63 8.87 15.35
C MET A 262 -15.41 9.58 15.95
N SER A 263 -15.35 10.91 15.85
CA SER A 263 -14.28 11.72 16.44
C SER A 263 -14.25 11.57 17.97
N ASP A 264 -15.40 11.76 18.64
CA ASP A 264 -15.55 11.53 20.07
C ASP A 264 -15.12 10.10 20.47
N THR A 265 -15.47 9.10 19.65
CA THR A 265 -15.08 7.69 19.90
C THR A 265 -13.56 7.52 19.90
N VAL A 266 -12.85 8.09 18.92
CA VAL A 266 -11.38 7.97 18.82
C VAL A 266 -10.68 8.86 19.86
N GLN A 267 -11.21 10.06 20.14
CA GLN A 267 -10.70 10.96 21.20
C GLN A 267 -10.65 10.25 22.57
N ASN A 268 -11.69 9.48 22.90
CA ASN A 268 -11.75 8.68 24.14
C ASN A 268 -10.72 7.53 24.21
N LEU A 269 -10.11 7.14 23.08
CA LEU A 269 -9.06 6.11 23.02
C LEU A 269 -7.64 6.69 23.05
N LEU A 270 -7.44 7.99 22.78
CA LEU A 270 -6.14 8.67 22.80
C LEU A 270 -5.27 8.37 24.05
N PRO A 271 -5.82 8.28 25.29
CA PRO A 271 -5.02 7.95 26.47
C PRO A 271 -4.38 6.55 26.49
N GLN A 272 -4.85 5.64 25.63
CA GLN A 272 -4.26 4.31 25.43
C GLN A 272 -3.49 4.23 24.11
N LEU A 273 -3.98 4.91 23.06
CA LEU A 273 -3.37 4.91 21.74
C LEU A 273 -2.03 5.65 21.72
N ILE A 274 -1.93 6.83 22.32
CA ILE A 274 -0.71 7.66 22.21
C ILE A 274 0.53 6.99 22.82
N PRO A 275 0.47 6.38 24.03
CA PRO A 275 1.59 5.59 24.56
C PRO A 275 1.94 4.36 23.69
N LEU A 276 0.95 3.78 23.00
CA LEU A 276 1.18 2.66 22.07
C LEU A 276 1.88 3.12 20.78
N LEU A 277 1.47 4.26 20.20
CA LEU A 277 2.15 4.86 19.06
C LEU A 277 3.60 5.22 19.41
N LEU A 278 3.85 5.88 20.55
CA LEU A 278 5.21 6.19 21.01
C LEU A 278 6.08 4.94 21.19
N LYS A 279 5.52 3.86 21.77
CA LYS A 279 6.21 2.57 21.87
C LYS A 279 6.52 1.98 20.49
N ASN A 280 5.59 2.07 19.55
CA ASN A 280 5.73 1.54 18.19
C ASN A 280 6.66 2.39 17.29
N MET A 281 7.02 3.62 17.71
CA MET A 281 8.06 4.44 17.07
C MET A 281 9.49 3.95 17.39
N VAL A 282 9.70 3.16 18.45
CA VAL A 282 11.03 2.60 18.76
C VAL A 282 11.44 1.64 17.64
N TYR A 283 12.66 1.80 17.09
CA TYR A 283 13.18 0.91 16.05
C TYR A 283 13.09 -0.57 16.49
N PRO A 284 12.65 -1.50 15.61
CA PRO A 284 12.70 -2.94 15.90
C PRO A 284 14.13 -3.39 16.21
N LEU A 285 14.29 -4.34 17.15
CA LEU A 285 15.59 -4.81 17.64
C LEU A 285 16.55 -5.26 16.52
N GLU A 286 16.01 -5.84 15.44
CA GLU A 286 16.79 -6.27 14.28
C GLU A 286 17.41 -5.06 13.56
N LYS A 287 16.62 -4.01 13.27
CA LYS A 287 17.11 -2.76 12.67
C LYS A 287 17.99 -1.95 13.63
N GLN A 288 17.76 -2.03 14.95
CA GLN A 288 18.68 -1.45 15.95
C GLN A 288 20.09 -2.08 15.87
N GLN A 289 20.16 -3.42 15.78
CA GLN A 289 21.45 -4.14 15.69
C GLN A 289 22.18 -3.81 14.39
N GLU A 290 21.43 -3.74 13.30
CA GLU A 290 21.94 -3.39 11.98
C GLU A 290 22.49 -1.96 11.91
N LEU A 291 21.70 -0.96 12.34
CA LEU A 291 22.14 0.43 12.44
C LEU A 291 23.32 0.61 13.42
N THR A 292 23.37 -0.17 14.50
CA THR A 292 24.52 -0.16 15.42
C THR A 292 25.79 -0.67 14.73
N TYR A 293 25.67 -1.76 13.95
CA TYR A 293 26.80 -2.28 13.17
C TYR A 293 27.24 -1.32 12.06
N GLN A 294 26.30 -0.63 11.41
CA GLN A 294 26.60 0.42 10.43
C GLN A 294 27.38 1.58 11.10
N ASN A 295 26.89 2.10 12.23
CA ASN A 295 27.60 3.11 13.02
C ASN A 295 29.03 2.64 13.40
N GLU A 296 29.23 1.37 13.80
CA GLU A 296 30.56 0.82 14.13
C GLU A 296 31.50 0.71 12.92
N VAL A 297 30.96 0.61 11.69
CA VAL A 297 31.75 0.64 10.44
C VAL A 297 32.10 2.08 10.07
N ASP A 298 31.13 2.99 10.14
CA ASP A 298 31.26 4.40 9.75
C ASP A 298 32.14 5.21 10.73
N GLU A 299 32.15 4.85 12.02
CA GLU A 299 33.08 5.40 13.01
C GLU A 299 34.52 4.84 12.90
N SER A 300 34.78 3.88 12.00
CA SER A 300 36.13 3.36 11.79
C SER A 300 36.94 4.25 10.83
N ASP A 301 38.24 4.49 11.13
CA ASP A 301 39.19 5.24 10.26
C ASP A 301 39.51 4.52 8.92
N ALA A 302 38.60 3.73 8.38
CA ALA A 302 38.69 3.16 7.04
C ALA A 302 38.46 4.27 6.00
N VAL A 303 39.35 4.37 5.00
CA VAL A 303 39.13 5.27 3.87
C VAL A 303 38.06 4.68 2.97
N ASP A 304 37.03 5.47 2.68
CA ASP A 304 35.93 5.17 1.74
C ASP A 304 36.46 4.48 0.48
N ARG A 305 35.85 3.37 0.09
CA ARG A 305 36.26 2.67 -1.12
C ARG A 305 35.60 3.36 -2.31
N VAL A 306 36.20 3.20 -3.48
CA VAL A 306 35.62 3.63 -4.76
C VAL A 306 34.33 2.87 -5.13
N GLN A 307 33.91 1.90 -4.30
CA GLN A 307 32.64 1.16 -4.38
C GLN A 307 31.55 1.78 -3.49
N ASP A 308 31.95 2.61 -2.52
CA ASP A 308 31.12 3.19 -1.47
C ASP A 308 30.80 4.68 -1.80
N MET A 309 31.22 5.16 -2.98
CA MET A 309 30.92 6.50 -3.50
C MET A 309 29.83 6.41 -4.59
N ALA A 310 28.69 7.08 -4.38
CA ALA A 310 27.65 7.22 -5.39
C ALA A 310 28.16 7.93 -6.67
N PRO A 311 27.65 7.60 -7.86
CA PRO A 311 28.14 8.13 -9.13
C PRO A 311 27.61 9.55 -9.44
N VAL A 312 28.16 10.58 -8.77
CA VAL A 312 27.71 11.99 -8.88
C VAL A 312 27.59 12.53 -10.32
N PHE A 313 26.37 12.58 -10.85
CA PHE A 313 26.07 13.08 -12.18
C PHE A 313 25.98 14.61 -12.22
N HIS A 314 26.94 15.27 -12.87
CA HIS A 314 26.94 16.73 -12.99
C HIS A 314 25.79 17.26 -13.87
N LYS A 315 24.66 17.62 -13.25
CA LYS A 315 23.51 18.31 -13.86
C LYS A 315 23.97 19.56 -14.63
N SER A 316 23.94 19.50 -15.97
CA SER A 316 24.45 20.56 -16.84
C SER A 316 23.41 21.65 -17.06
N LYS A 317 23.59 22.85 -16.47
CA LYS A 317 22.61 23.96 -16.52
C LYS A 317 22.08 24.24 -17.94
N VAL A 318 20.85 23.82 -18.19
CA VAL A 318 20.14 23.99 -19.47
C VAL A 318 19.64 25.43 -19.59
N LYS A 319 20.33 26.27 -20.35
CA LYS A 319 19.83 27.61 -20.70
C LYS A 319 18.56 27.51 -21.55
N ARG A 320 17.39 27.67 -20.91
CA ARG A 320 16.11 27.87 -21.60
C ARG A 320 16.23 29.13 -22.49
N PRO A 321 15.83 29.08 -23.77
CA PRO A 321 15.89 30.25 -24.64
C PRO A 321 14.70 31.19 -24.37
N GLU A 322 14.96 32.44 -24.01
CA GLU A 322 13.92 33.46 -23.94
C GLU A 322 13.33 33.74 -25.33
N SER A 323 12.02 33.56 -25.49
CA SER A 323 11.27 34.03 -26.66
C SER A 323 10.10 34.94 -26.24
N SER A 324 10.28 36.22 -26.53
CA SER A 324 9.29 37.31 -26.49
C SER A 324 8.04 37.02 -27.36
N ILE A 325 6.92 37.76 -27.32
CA ILE A 325 6.51 39.10 -26.77
C ILE A 325 5.03 38.96 -26.30
N THR A 326 4.28 39.90 -25.69
CA THR A 326 4.30 41.39 -25.55
C THR A 326 3.35 41.78 -24.38
N ALA A 327 3.19 43.05 -23.99
CA ALA A 327 4.07 43.91 -23.18
C ALA A 327 3.39 45.30 -23.01
N PHE A 328 3.27 45.86 -21.79
CA PHE A 328 2.84 47.27 -21.63
C PHE A 328 3.40 47.99 -20.39
N GLY A 329 4.20 49.04 -20.64
CA GLY A 329 4.26 50.27 -19.82
C GLY A 329 4.86 50.22 -18.40
N GLY A 330 6.18 50.38 -18.28
CA GLY A 330 6.84 50.75 -17.01
C GLY A 330 8.35 50.94 -17.19
N THR A 331 8.89 52.11 -16.83
CA THR A 331 10.33 52.43 -16.97
C THR A 331 11.06 52.42 -15.64
N THR A 332 12.10 51.59 -15.52
CA THR A 332 13.17 51.74 -14.52
C THR A 332 14.48 51.12 -15.03
N GLU A 333 15.58 51.41 -14.35
CA GLU A 333 16.94 51.21 -14.86
C GLU A 333 17.52 49.82 -14.56
N LYS A 334 18.48 49.36 -15.38
CA LYS A 334 19.18 48.09 -15.18
C LYS A 334 20.27 48.22 -14.12
N HIS A 335 20.12 47.48 -13.02
CA HIS A 335 21.22 47.04 -12.16
C HIS A 335 21.33 45.51 -12.26
N PRO A 336 22.53 44.93 -12.48
CA PRO A 336 22.73 43.50 -12.39
C PRO A 336 23.09 43.11 -10.95
N ASN A 337 22.18 42.41 -10.28
CA ASN A 337 22.53 41.47 -9.21
C ASN A 337 22.32 40.07 -9.78
N GLU A 338 23.30 39.18 -9.59
CA GLU A 338 23.16 37.75 -9.85
C GLU A 338 22.88 37.08 -8.50
N ASP A 339 21.64 36.66 -8.27
CA ASP A 339 21.23 35.69 -7.26
C ASP A 339 19.85 35.15 -7.68
N ASP A 340 19.86 33.97 -8.30
CA ASP A 340 18.70 33.09 -8.50
C ASP A 340 19.22 31.68 -8.19
N SER A 341 19.03 31.27 -6.93
CA SER A 341 19.38 29.96 -6.41
C SER A 341 18.22 28.99 -6.67
N ASP A 342 18.06 28.60 -7.93
CA ASP A 342 17.22 27.47 -8.34
C ASP A 342 17.82 26.17 -7.79
N GLU A 343 17.54 25.86 -6.52
CA GLU A 343 17.84 24.59 -5.85
C GLU A 343 16.71 23.58 -6.16
N ASP A 344 16.57 23.22 -7.44
CA ASP A 344 15.77 22.07 -7.91
C ASP A 344 16.52 20.77 -7.55
N ASP A 345 16.45 20.40 -6.26
CA ASP A 345 17.25 19.33 -5.62
C ASP A 345 16.69 17.91 -5.89
N ASP A 346 16.33 17.63 -7.16
CA ASP A 346 15.87 16.32 -7.65
C ASP A 346 17.05 15.31 -7.73
N ASP A 347 17.73 15.02 -6.61
CA ASP A 347 18.71 13.93 -6.47
C ASP A 347 18.18 12.86 -5.48
N GLU A 348 17.11 12.16 -5.90
CA GLU A 348 16.65 10.91 -5.26
C GLU A 348 17.69 9.80 -5.53
N ASP A 349 18.62 9.59 -4.59
CA ASP A 349 19.75 8.65 -4.73
C ASP A 349 19.34 7.17 -4.50
N GLU A 350 20.07 6.22 -5.09
CA GLU A 350 19.72 4.77 -5.02
C GLU A 350 19.85 4.15 -3.61
N ASP A 351 20.43 4.85 -2.62
CA ASP A 351 20.42 4.45 -1.20
C ASP A 351 19.04 4.68 -0.52
N ASP A 352 18.15 5.49 -1.12
CA ASP A 352 16.83 5.78 -0.56
C ASP A 352 15.82 4.62 -0.66
N GLU A 353 16.12 3.49 -1.33
CA GLU A 353 15.17 2.36 -1.41
C GLU A 353 14.79 1.82 -0.03
N GLU A 354 15.74 1.75 0.91
CA GLU A 354 15.45 1.31 2.29
C GLU A 354 15.00 2.47 3.19
N ALA A 355 15.53 3.68 2.97
CA ALA A 355 15.07 4.89 3.64
C ALA A 355 13.60 5.20 3.31
N ASN A 356 13.07 4.73 2.17
CA ASN A 356 11.67 4.81 1.79
C ASN A 356 10.77 3.67 2.30
N GLU A 357 11.28 2.52 2.75
CA GLU A 357 10.40 1.40 3.15
C GLU A 357 9.40 1.82 4.24
N TRP A 358 8.10 1.77 3.93
CA TRP A 358 7.05 2.14 4.87
C TRP A 358 7.01 1.14 6.02
N SER A 359 6.90 1.62 7.26
CA SER A 359 7.06 0.78 8.45
C SER A 359 6.18 1.23 9.61
N LEU A 360 5.92 0.32 10.55
CA LEU A 360 5.15 0.60 11.77
C LEU A 360 5.66 1.84 12.53
N ARG A 361 6.98 2.10 12.53
CA ARG A 361 7.58 3.30 13.13
C ARG A 361 7.14 4.58 12.42
N LYS A 362 7.27 4.62 11.08
CA LYS A 362 6.85 5.76 10.25
C LYS A 362 5.34 6.00 10.35
N CYS A 363 4.55 4.94 10.21
CA CYS A 363 3.10 4.98 10.37
C CYS A 363 2.68 5.48 11.76
N SER A 364 3.35 5.04 12.83
CA SER A 364 3.05 5.51 14.20
C SER A 364 3.36 6.99 14.38
N ALA A 365 4.47 7.49 13.81
CA ALA A 365 4.84 8.90 13.87
C ALA A 365 3.86 9.77 13.08
N ALA A 366 3.55 9.40 11.83
CA ALA A 366 2.57 10.08 10.99
C ALA A 366 1.15 10.04 11.58
N SER A 367 0.77 8.93 12.22
CA SER A 367 -0.48 8.83 12.99
C SER A 367 -0.50 9.82 14.15
N LEU A 368 0.59 9.97 14.91
CA LEU A 368 0.64 10.91 16.03
C LEU A 368 0.57 12.38 15.57
N ASP A 369 1.26 12.72 14.48
CA ASP A 369 1.25 14.05 13.84
C ASP A 369 -0.17 14.43 13.37
N THR A 370 -0.75 13.63 12.48
CA THR A 370 -2.10 13.84 11.96
C THR A 370 -3.17 13.86 13.06
N LEU A 371 -3.07 13.01 14.09
CA LEU A 371 -3.92 13.09 15.28
C LEU A 371 -3.68 14.38 16.08
N ALA A 372 -2.44 14.89 16.14
CA ALA A 372 -2.13 16.16 16.80
C ALA A 372 -2.73 17.36 16.07
N ALA A 373 -2.66 17.37 14.73
CA ALA A 373 -3.35 18.36 13.89
C ALA A 373 -4.88 18.28 14.02
N MET A 374 -5.45 17.08 14.12
CA MET A 374 -6.91 16.87 14.25
C MET A 374 -7.47 17.27 15.62
N TYR A 375 -6.83 16.83 16.73
CA TYR A 375 -7.40 16.93 18.08
C TYR A 375 -6.78 18.02 18.97
N GLY A 376 -5.65 18.60 18.55
CA GLY A 376 -4.98 19.71 19.22
C GLY A 376 -4.41 19.39 20.62
N PRO A 377 -3.76 20.37 21.25
CA PRO A 377 -2.98 20.16 22.46
C PRO A 377 -3.81 19.73 23.69
N GLU A 378 -5.08 20.12 23.78
CA GLU A 378 -5.95 19.75 24.91
C GLU A 378 -6.23 18.25 25.00
N SER A 379 -6.26 17.56 23.85
CA SER A 379 -6.50 16.10 23.78
C SER A 379 -5.21 15.29 23.84
N ILE A 380 -4.14 15.84 23.24
CA ILE A 380 -2.91 15.09 22.89
C ILE A 380 -1.85 15.20 23.98
N LEU A 381 -1.65 16.39 24.56
CA LEU A 381 -0.60 16.61 25.54
C LEU A 381 -0.83 15.92 26.89
N PRO A 382 -2.06 15.83 27.46
CA PRO A 382 -2.26 15.17 28.75
C PRO A 382 -1.82 13.70 28.83
N PRO A 383 -2.08 12.83 27.82
CA PRO A 383 -1.53 11.48 27.80
C PRO A 383 -0.08 11.39 27.27
N LEU A 384 0.34 12.29 26.39
CA LEU A 384 1.67 12.25 25.78
C LEU A 384 2.79 12.73 26.71
N LEU A 385 2.59 13.84 27.44
CA LEU A 385 3.64 14.47 28.24
C LEU A 385 4.24 13.55 29.32
N PRO A 386 3.47 12.72 30.06
CA PRO A 386 4.05 11.75 30.99
C PRO A 386 4.93 10.71 30.28
N ALA A 387 4.49 10.21 29.12
CA ALA A 387 5.21 9.21 28.35
C ALA A 387 6.50 9.78 27.71
N LEU A 388 6.47 11.03 27.23
CA LEU A 388 7.68 11.75 26.80
C LEU A 388 8.64 12.02 27.96
N GLN A 389 8.17 12.34 29.16
CA GLN A 389 9.06 12.56 30.32
C GLN A 389 9.79 11.27 30.72
N GLU A 390 9.11 10.12 30.69
CA GLU A 390 9.74 8.81 30.90
C GLU A 390 10.71 8.48 29.75
N GLY A 391 10.26 8.61 28.50
CA GLY A 391 11.04 8.25 27.31
C GLY A 391 12.29 9.10 27.07
N LEU A 392 12.19 10.44 27.18
CA LEU A 392 13.32 11.38 27.02
C LEU A 392 14.37 11.25 28.14
N SER A 393 14.02 10.64 29.28
CA SER A 393 14.95 10.34 30.38
C SER A 393 15.36 8.86 30.46
N HIS A 394 14.93 8.04 29.50
CA HIS A 394 15.14 6.60 29.52
C HIS A 394 16.61 6.20 29.27
N ALA A 395 17.05 5.10 29.88
CA ALA A 395 18.43 4.63 29.78
C ALA A 395 18.80 4.18 28.35
N ASP A 396 17.88 3.47 27.69
CA ASP A 396 18.04 3.05 26.29
C ASP A 396 18.01 4.27 25.34
N PRO A 397 19.06 4.51 24.52
CA PRO A 397 19.08 5.60 23.56
C PRO A 397 17.98 5.49 22.49
N TRP A 398 17.54 4.28 22.11
CA TRP A 398 16.50 4.11 21.08
C TRP A 398 15.11 4.55 21.56
N VAL A 399 14.86 4.48 22.87
CA VAL A 399 13.63 5.00 23.48
C VAL A 399 13.68 6.53 23.60
N ARG A 400 14.85 7.10 23.90
CA ARG A 400 15.07 8.56 23.85
C ARG A 400 14.89 9.11 22.44
N GLU A 401 15.47 8.43 21.46
CA GLU A 401 15.39 8.76 20.03
C GLU A 401 13.93 8.78 19.54
N ALA A 402 13.16 7.70 19.76
CA ALA A 402 11.73 7.67 19.44
C ALA A 402 10.90 8.74 20.19
N SER A 403 11.35 9.17 21.36
CA SER A 403 10.69 10.25 22.12
C SER A 403 11.03 11.65 21.58
N VAL A 404 12.19 11.83 20.94
CA VAL A 404 12.50 13.06 20.19
C VAL A 404 11.74 13.08 18.86
N LEU A 405 11.66 11.94 18.15
CA LEU A 405 10.79 11.79 16.97
C LEU A 405 9.33 12.17 17.30
N ALA A 406 8.77 11.65 18.38
CA ALA A 406 7.40 11.97 18.80
C ALA A 406 7.21 13.44 19.22
N LEU A 407 8.24 14.11 19.75
CA LEU A 407 8.22 15.54 20.05
C LEU A 407 8.23 16.39 18.76
N GLY A 408 8.97 15.95 17.73
CA GLY A 408 8.94 16.54 16.39
C GLY A 408 7.58 16.33 15.70
N ALA A 409 7.04 15.11 15.75
CA ALA A 409 5.75 14.76 15.14
C ALA A 409 4.58 15.62 15.64
N ILE A 410 4.54 16.00 16.92
CA ILE A 410 3.47 16.89 17.43
C ILE A 410 3.78 18.39 17.28
N ALA A 411 4.91 18.78 16.69
CA ALA A 411 5.41 20.15 16.76
C ALA A 411 4.46 21.15 16.10
N GLU A 412 3.85 20.81 14.96
CA GLU A 412 2.87 21.67 14.28
C GLU A 412 1.53 21.70 15.04
N GLY A 413 0.88 20.54 15.20
CA GLY A 413 -0.44 20.43 15.84
C GLY A 413 -0.52 20.90 17.29
N CYS A 414 0.62 21.02 18.00
CA CYS A 414 0.68 21.52 19.38
C CYS A 414 1.54 22.79 19.56
N VAL A 415 1.93 23.49 18.48
CA VAL A 415 2.94 24.57 18.49
C VAL A 415 2.72 25.64 19.57
N GLU A 416 1.49 26.12 19.76
CA GLU A 416 1.16 27.18 20.73
C GLU A 416 1.39 26.73 22.19
N ALA A 417 1.14 25.45 22.47
CA ALA A 417 1.28 24.86 23.80
C ALA A 417 2.72 24.39 24.08
N ILE A 418 3.48 24.00 23.06
CA ILE A 418 4.92 23.66 23.18
C ILE A 418 5.77 24.92 23.35
N SER A 419 5.44 26.01 22.63
CA SER A 419 6.27 27.23 22.55
C SER A 419 6.78 27.77 23.91
N PRO A 420 5.97 27.86 24.99
CA PRO A 420 6.45 28.30 26.31
C PRO A 420 7.54 27.40 26.94
N HIS A 421 7.62 26.12 26.52
CA HIS A 421 8.56 25.14 27.02
C HIS A 421 9.86 25.05 26.19
N MET A 422 9.94 25.72 25.04
CA MET A 422 11.13 25.68 24.16
C MET A 422 12.42 26.18 24.84
N GLY A 423 12.31 27.08 25.84
CA GLY A 423 13.44 27.49 26.67
C GLY A 423 14.05 26.39 27.55
N GLN A 424 13.39 25.23 27.67
CA GLN A 424 13.90 24.02 28.33
C GLN A 424 14.20 22.92 27.30
N LEU A 425 13.34 22.76 26.28
CA LEU A 425 13.49 21.73 25.24
C LEU A 425 14.70 21.99 24.33
N HIS A 426 14.94 23.22 23.86
CA HIS A 426 16.08 23.51 22.98
C HIS A 426 17.44 23.22 23.65
N PRO A 427 17.71 23.65 24.91
CA PRO A 427 18.92 23.20 25.63
C PRO A 427 19.04 21.68 25.78
N PHE A 428 17.92 20.95 25.92
CA PHE A 428 17.92 19.50 25.99
C PHE A 428 18.28 18.87 24.63
N LEU A 429 17.67 19.28 23.52
CA LEU A 429 17.97 18.77 22.18
C LEU A 429 19.45 19.01 21.81
N MET A 430 19.94 20.23 22.03
CA MET A 430 21.35 20.57 21.86
C MET A 430 22.29 19.71 22.73
N SER A 431 21.83 19.21 23.89
CA SER A 431 22.61 18.27 24.72
C SER A 431 22.63 16.84 24.17
N GLN A 432 21.60 16.39 23.45
CA GLN A 432 21.59 15.08 22.79
C GLN A 432 22.46 15.11 21.53
N LEU A 433 22.41 16.22 20.78
CA LEU A 433 23.23 16.48 19.58
C LEU A 433 24.74 16.58 19.90
N SER A 434 25.10 17.27 21.00
CA SER A 434 26.51 17.52 21.38
C SER A 434 27.13 16.46 22.31
N ALA A 435 26.37 15.47 22.75
CA ALA A 435 26.90 14.38 23.56
C ALA A 435 27.76 13.42 22.70
N ALA A 436 29.04 13.29 23.05
CA ALA A 436 30.02 12.47 22.31
C ALA A 436 29.52 11.03 22.12
N ASP A 437 29.27 10.33 23.23
CA ASP A 437 28.82 8.93 23.28
C ASP A 437 27.31 8.77 22.96
N SER A 438 26.69 9.72 22.27
CA SER A 438 25.28 9.66 21.83
C SER A 438 25.16 8.99 20.48
N LEU A 439 24.17 8.11 20.35
CA LEU A 439 23.83 7.36 19.14
C LEU A 439 23.67 8.31 17.92
N PRO A 440 24.30 8.05 16.75
CA PRO A 440 24.16 8.87 15.54
C PRO A 440 22.70 9.17 15.15
N GLN A 441 21.81 8.19 15.25
CA GLN A 441 20.37 8.36 14.98
C GLN A 441 19.70 9.31 15.99
N LEU A 442 20.10 9.29 17.26
CA LEU A 442 19.64 10.25 18.28
C LEU A 442 20.22 11.66 18.08
N LYS A 443 21.42 11.78 17.50
CA LYS A 443 21.98 13.08 17.07
C LYS A 443 21.20 13.62 15.86
N SER A 444 20.92 12.78 14.87
CA SER A 444 20.19 13.12 13.64
C SER A 444 18.76 13.63 13.91
N ILE A 445 17.97 12.94 14.73
CA ILE A 445 16.59 13.35 15.04
C ILE A 445 16.49 14.55 16.00
N ALA A 446 17.61 14.98 16.60
CA ALA A 446 17.68 16.10 17.55
C ALA A 446 18.36 17.36 16.99
N ALA A 447 18.68 17.37 15.68
CA ALA A 447 19.23 18.50 14.94
C ALA A 447 18.13 19.46 14.47
#